data_AF-A0A848GMD1-F1
#
_entry.id   AF-A0A848GMD1-F1
#
_cell.length_a   1.000
_cell.length_b   1.000
_cell.length_c   1.000
_cell.angle_alpha   90.00
_cell.angle_beta   90.00
_cell.angle_gamma   90.00
#
_symmetry.space_group_name_H-M   'P 1'
#
loop_
_entity.id
_entity.type
_entity.pdbx_description
1 polymer ?
#
loop_
_entity_poly.entity_id
_entity_poly.type
_entity_poly.pdbx_seq_one_letter_code
_entity_poly.pdbx_strand_id
1 'polypeptide(L)'
;MKWTAIFILAVSLHVSATGYSQQISLTVKNVPLKKVFNEIRKQTGYYLVCDESLLDQVGPVTFSITNSTIDGVLQKCFSGIPFSYSLVEKTLIIKQRDEQVRKPDTTHLVTGRISDDRNQPLIGASIKLKGTTIGTTTDQNGLFSIVLKEPSGFLEISFIGFESKTVAVYATDKGINLKLNRDSRQIGEVTVVTALGLGKRVSNLTYATQQLGTQELNTVKSTNVLNSLSGKVSGVQINRTSGGAGGSVRIVIRGDKSTRNSQPLYVIDGLPLINPTGGASAEWYNATADGGDILSTINPEDIESINILKGPSASSLYGSQGSNGVILITTKKAKAGISKVDLVSSMTFDQAYKFPKEQFSYSQTTPATATTPGSEDSWGSKGVATPTSNYMRHFFQTGMTWINSAGMTWGNDKTSNYLSYSNTDNKGIVEATITTTRIHSNVIPMPPLNPPLHQITDC
;
A
#
# COMPACT_ATOMS: atom_id res chain seq x y z
N MET A 1 -27.85 -15.90 -14.07
CA MET A 1 -26.54 -15.29 -13.73
C MET A 1 -25.38 -16.30 -13.57
N LYS A 2 -25.61 -17.62 -13.41
CA LYS A 2 -24.50 -18.60 -13.30
C LYS A 2 -23.91 -19.02 -14.66
N TRP A 3 -24.72 -19.03 -15.72
CA TRP A 3 -24.29 -19.42 -17.07
C TRP A 3 -23.54 -18.32 -17.82
N THR A 4 -23.80 -17.05 -17.51
CA THR A 4 -23.14 -15.90 -18.15
C THR A 4 -21.66 -15.80 -17.79
N ALA A 5 -21.28 -16.14 -16.55
CA ALA A 5 -19.89 -16.16 -16.12
C ALA A 5 -19.08 -17.27 -16.82
N ILE A 6 -19.70 -18.44 -17.04
CA ILE A 6 -19.06 -19.57 -17.73
C ILE A 6 -18.86 -19.25 -19.22
N PHE A 7 -19.85 -18.60 -19.86
CA PHE A 7 -19.70 -18.15 -21.25
C PHE A 7 -18.63 -17.07 -21.42
N ILE A 8 -18.50 -16.12 -20.48
CA ILE A 8 -17.43 -15.09 -20.52
C ILE A 8 -16.04 -15.71 -20.31
N LEU A 9 -15.91 -16.73 -19.44
CA LEU A 9 -14.65 -17.43 -19.22
C LEU A 9 -14.25 -18.29 -20.43
N ALA A 10 -15.21 -18.94 -21.09
CA ALA A 10 -14.94 -19.76 -22.28
C ALA A 10 -14.51 -18.91 -23.50
N VAL A 11 -15.07 -17.71 -23.64
CA VAL A 11 -14.72 -16.77 -24.72
C VAL A 11 -13.35 -16.11 -24.48
N SER A 12 -12.94 -15.90 -23.23
CA SER A 12 -11.62 -15.34 -22.90
C SER A 12 -10.45 -16.33 -23.01
N LEU A 13 -10.72 -17.63 -23.16
CA LEU A 13 -9.70 -18.69 -23.32
C LEU A 13 -9.35 -19.02 -24.77
N HIS A 14 -9.93 -18.36 -25.77
CA HIS A 14 -9.67 -18.63 -27.20
C HIS A 14 -8.63 -17.69 -27.85
N VAL A 15 -7.87 -16.92 -27.06
CA VAL A 15 -6.73 -16.16 -27.60
C VAL A 15 -5.54 -17.10 -27.80
N SER A 16 -5.57 -17.87 -28.90
CA SER A 16 -4.37 -18.51 -29.43
C SER A 16 -3.63 -17.48 -30.29
N ALA A 17 -2.56 -16.89 -29.77
CA ALA A 17 -1.64 -16.10 -30.58
C ALA A 17 -0.84 -17.04 -31.50
N THR A 18 -1.33 -17.30 -32.71
CA THR A 18 -0.47 -17.81 -33.79
C THR A 18 0.45 -16.67 -34.21
N GLY A 19 1.64 -16.60 -33.62
CA GLY A 19 2.68 -15.68 -34.08
C GLY A 19 3.01 -16.00 -35.53
N TYR A 20 2.76 -15.06 -36.45
CA TYR A 20 3.18 -15.15 -37.84
C TYR A 20 4.71 -15.11 -37.93
N SER A 21 5.36 -16.24 -37.66
CA SER A 21 6.75 -16.45 -38.06
C SER A 21 6.72 -16.85 -39.54
N GLN A 22 6.89 -15.86 -40.42
CA GLN A 22 7.06 -16.14 -41.85
C GLN A 22 8.34 -16.94 -42.04
N GLN A 23 8.18 -18.17 -42.54
CA GLN A 23 9.30 -19.07 -42.81
C GLN A 23 9.94 -18.69 -44.14
N ILE A 24 11.25 -18.45 -44.12
CA ILE A 24 12.03 -18.00 -45.27
C ILE A 24 12.91 -19.14 -45.74
N SER A 25 12.93 -19.37 -47.05
CA SER A 25 13.89 -20.27 -47.70
C SER A 25 14.67 -19.48 -48.74
N LEU A 26 15.98 -19.38 -48.54
CA LEU A 26 16.85 -18.57 -49.38
C LEU A 26 18.15 -19.32 -49.68
N THR A 27 18.46 -19.46 -50.96
CA THR A 27 19.73 -20.03 -51.44
C THR A 27 20.50 -18.95 -52.18
N VAL A 28 21.66 -18.58 -51.64
CA VAL A 28 22.48 -17.48 -52.13
C VAL A 28 23.89 -18.02 -52.38
N LYS A 29 24.43 -17.83 -53.59
CA LYS A 29 25.80 -18.19 -53.94
C LYS A 29 26.52 -16.98 -54.54
N ASN A 30 27.48 -16.43 -53.81
CA ASN A 30 28.31 -15.31 -54.22
C ASN A 30 27.51 -14.07 -54.64
N VAL A 31 26.56 -13.63 -53.81
CA VAL A 31 25.67 -12.50 -54.13
C VAL A 31 25.96 -11.31 -53.22
N PRO A 32 25.98 -10.06 -53.74
CA PRO A 32 26.11 -8.86 -52.92
C PRO A 32 24.99 -8.75 -51.88
N LEU A 33 25.34 -8.29 -50.68
CA LEU A 33 24.44 -8.20 -49.54
C LEU A 33 23.17 -7.37 -49.83
N LYS A 34 23.31 -6.31 -50.65
CA LYS A 34 22.19 -5.48 -51.16
C LYS A 34 21.12 -6.30 -51.91
N LYS A 35 21.54 -7.27 -52.74
CA LYS A 35 20.61 -8.14 -53.48
C LYS A 35 19.94 -9.16 -52.56
N VAL A 36 20.67 -9.68 -51.57
CA VAL A 36 20.13 -10.59 -50.54
C VAL A 36 19.01 -9.92 -49.74
N PHE A 37 19.21 -8.68 -49.29
CA PHE A 37 18.17 -7.94 -48.57
C PHE A 37 16.96 -7.59 -49.44
N ASN A 38 17.14 -7.36 -50.74
CA ASN A 38 16.01 -7.18 -51.66
C ASN A 38 15.16 -8.45 -51.78
N GLU A 39 15.77 -9.64 -51.79
CA GLU A 39 15.03 -10.91 -51.80
C GLU A 39 14.34 -11.18 -50.46
N ILE A 40 14.99 -10.86 -49.34
CA ILE A 40 14.36 -10.91 -48.00
C ILE A 40 13.16 -9.96 -47.97
N ARG A 41 13.28 -8.72 -48.48
CA ARG A 41 12.19 -7.75 -48.57
C ARG A 41 11.02 -8.27 -49.40
N LYS A 42 11.27 -8.91 -50.56
CA LYS A 42 10.21 -9.49 -51.40
C LYS A 42 9.44 -10.59 -50.68
N GLN A 43 10.12 -11.43 -49.91
CA GLN A 43 9.49 -12.57 -49.22
C GLN A 43 8.81 -12.18 -47.90
N THR A 44 9.29 -11.14 -47.22
CA THR A 44 8.89 -10.83 -45.82
C THR A 44 8.26 -9.45 -45.63
N GLY A 45 8.43 -8.54 -46.58
CA GLY A 45 7.96 -7.15 -46.48
C GLY A 45 8.76 -6.27 -45.52
N TYR A 46 9.93 -6.70 -45.04
CA TYR A 46 10.81 -5.87 -44.21
C TYR A 46 11.54 -4.80 -45.04
N TYR A 47 11.64 -3.61 -44.47
CA TYR A 47 12.42 -2.50 -45.02
C TYR A 47 13.81 -2.49 -44.40
N LEU A 48 14.83 -2.33 -45.23
CA LEU A 48 16.21 -2.20 -44.78
C LEU A 48 16.56 -0.72 -44.59
N VAL A 49 17.09 -0.37 -43.42
CA VAL A 49 17.67 0.95 -43.13
C VAL A 49 19.13 0.75 -42.69
N CYS A 50 20.06 1.20 -43.52
CA CYS A 50 21.49 1.15 -43.24
C CYS A 50 22.21 2.26 -44.01
N ASP A 51 23.39 2.63 -43.55
CA ASP A 51 24.31 3.47 -44.32
C ASP A 51 24.84 2.67 -45.52
N GLU A 52 24.70 3.21 -46.74
CA GLU A 52 25.14 2.52 -47.97
C GLU A 52 26.65 2.25 -47.96
N SER A 53 27.44 3.13 -47.34
CA SER A 53 28.90 2.98 -47.25
C SER A 53 29.34 1.74 -46.46
N LEU A 54 28.48 1.21 -45.58
CA LEU A 54 28.74 -0.01 -44.82
C LEU A 54 28.47 -1.28 -45.65
N LEU A 55 27.51 -1.24 -46.58
CA LEU A 55 27.19 -2.40 -47.43
C LEU A 55 28.25 -2.67 -48.49
N ASP A 56 28.94 -1.63 -48.95
CA ASP A 56 29.98 -1.74 -49.98
C ASP A 56 31.32 -2.24 -49.43
N GLN A 57 31.52 -2.19 -48.10
CA GLN A 57 32.71 -2.69 -47.41
C GLN A 57 32.74 -4.21 -47.23
N VAL A 58 31.63 -4.89 -47.56
CA VAL A 58 31.47 -6.33 -47.33
C VAL A 58 31.40 -7.09 -48.65
N GLY A 59 32.23 -8.13 -48.76
CA GLY A 59 32.23 -9.04 -49.91
C GLY A 59 30.92 -9.82 -50.10
N PRO A 60 30.72 -10.43 -51.27
CA PRO A 60 29.52 -11.24 -51.56
C PRO A 60 29.37 -12.40 -50.57
N VAL A 61 28.14 -12.68 -50.16
CA VAL A 61 27.81 -13.74 -49.20
C VAL A 61 27.31 -15.00 -49.89
N THR A 62 27.60 -16.15 -49.28
CA THR A 62 27.15 -17.48 -49.75
C THR A 62 26.56 -18.25 -48.57
N PHE A 63 25.27 -18.56 -48.64
CA PHE A 63 24.60 -19.41 -47.66
C PHE A 63 23.34 -20.05 -48.25
N SER A 64 22.96 -21.21 -47.71
CA SER A 64 21.68 -21.85 -48.00
C SER A 64 20.93 -22.09 -46.70
N ILE A 65 19.66 -21.70 -46.66
CA ILE A 65 18.79 -21.91 -45.52
C ILE A 65 17.37 -22.23 -46.01
N THR A 66 16.76 -23.23 -45.38
CA THR A 66 15.41 -23.71 -45.70
C THR A 66 14.57 -23.65 -44.43
N ASN A 67 13.37 -23.10 -44.53
CA ASN A 67 12.39 -23.03 -43.44
C ASN A 67 12.96 -22.43 -42.13
N SER A 68 13.48 -21.20 -42.22
CA SER A 68 14.02 -20.47 -41.07
C SER A 68 13.27 -19.16 -40.81
N THR A 69 13.27 -18.73 -39.55
CA THR A 69 12.82 -17.39 -39.15
C THR A 69 13.73 -16.32 -39.71
N ILE A 70 13.24 -15.08 -39.80
CA ILE A 70 14.02 -13.90 -40.22
C ILE A 70 15.29 -13.74 -39.39
N ASP A 71 15.22 -13.89 -38.05
CA ASP A 71 16.37 -13.86 -37.17
C ASP A 71 17.41 -14.93 -37.53
N GLY A 72 16.97 -16.16 -37.83
CA GLY A 72 17.87 -17.24 -38.24
C GLY A 72 18.56 -16.98 -39.58
N VAL A 73 17.85 -16.36 -40.54
CA VAL A 73 18.43 -15.94 -41.83
C VAL A 73 19.44 -14.81 -41.61
N LEU A 74 19.10 -13.79 -40.83
CA LEU A 74 19.96 -12.65 -40.54
C LEU A 74 21.21 -13.07 -39.75
N GLN A 75 21.06 -13.98 -38.78
CA GLN A 75 22.19 -14.50 -38.02
C GLN A 75 23.23 -15.21 -38.91
N LYS A 76 22.79 -16.01 -39.90
CA LYS A 76 23.71 -16.59 -40.90
C LYS A 76 24.25 -15.55 -41.88
N CYS A 77 23.45 -14.54 -42.22
CA CYS A 77 23.87 -13.47 -43.10
C CYS A 77 25.00 -12.64 -42.47
N PHE A 78 24.96 -12.40 -41.16
CA PHE A 78 25.94 -11.62 -40.41
C PHE A 78 27.01 -12.46 -39.67
N SER A 79 27.00 -13.79 -39.81
CA SER A 79 28.04 -14.64 -39.23
C SER A 79 29.36 -14.44 -39.98
N GLY A 80 30.27 -13.68 -39.38
CA GLY A 80 31.59 -13.37 -39.96
C GLY A 80 31.75 -11.94 -40.49
N ILE A 81 30.72 -11.09 -40.37
CA ILE A 81 30.77 -9.68 -40.77
C ILE A 81 30.72 -8.79 -39.51
N PRO A 82 31.46 -7.67 -39.43
CA PRO A 82 31.54 -6.81 -38.24
C PRO A 82 30.32 -5.90 -38.06
N PHE A 83 29.11 -6.42 -38.32
CA PHE A 83 27.87 -5.68 -38.19
C PHE A 83 26.92 -6.32 -37.16
N SER A 84 26.18 -5.46 -36.45
CA SER A 84 25.05 -5.81 -35.61
C SER A 84 23.76 -5.40 -36.30
N TYR A 85 22.64 -6.05 -35.96
CA TYR A 85 21.33 -5.71 -36.50
C TYR A 85 20.30 -5.58 -35.39
N SER A 86 19.27 -4.76 -35.62
CA SER A 86 18.09 -4.64 -34.77
C SER A 86 16.83 -4.64 -35.63
N LEU A 87 15.83 -5.41 -35.21
CA LEU A 87 14.51 -5.47 -35.83
C LEU A 87 13.56 -4.58 -35.03
N VAL A 88 13.07 -3.52 -35.64
CA VAL A 88 12.06 -2.63 -35.04
C VAL A 88 10.86 -2.62 -35.97
N GLU A 89 9.76 -3.24 -35.53
CA GLU A 89 8.54 -3.45 -36.30
C GLU A 89 8.78 -4.21 -37.61
N LYS A 90 8.72 -3.52 -38.76
CA LYS A 90 9.04 -4.05 -40.10
C LYS A 90 10.34 -3.47 -40.67
N THR A 91 11.19 -2.88 -39.84
CA THR A 91 12.44 -2.24 -40.27
C THR A 91 13.64 -2.98 -39.69
N LEU A 92 14.54 -3.39 -40.57
CA LEU A 92 15.85 -3.94 -40.23
C LEU A 92 16.89 -2.81 -40.22
N ILE A 93 17.45 -2.53 -39.05
CA ILE A 93 18.50 -1.52 -38.85
C ILE A 93 19.85 -2.22 -38.70
N ILE A 94 20.83 -1.88 -39.54
CA ILE A 94 22.20 -2.42 -39.47
C ILE A 94 23.14 -1.36 -38.88
N LYS A 95 24.00 -1.75 -37.93
CA LYS A 95 25.04 -0.89 -37.34
C LYS A 95 26.38 -1.61 -37.27
N GLN A 96 27.49 -0.88 -37.18
CA GLN A 96 28.78 -1.47 -36.89
C GLN A 96 28.77 -2.15 -35.52
N ARG A 97 29.35 -3.35 -35.42
CA ARG A 97 29.48 -4.07 -34.15
C ARG A 97 30.59 -3.39 -33.35
N ASP A 98 30.25 -2.74 -32.25
CA ASP A 98 31.24 -2.28 -31.28
C ASP A 98 31.93 -3.52 -30.69
N GLU A 99 33.23 -3.67 -30.97
CA GLU A 99 34.05 -4.68 -30.30
C GLU A 99 34.15 -4.30 -28.82
N GLN A 100 33.33 -4.95 -27.99
CA GLN A 100 33.63 -5.08 -26.57
C GLN A 100 34.92 -5.89 -26.46
N VAL A 101 36.04 -5.18 -26.32
CA VAL A 101 37.35 -5.75 -25.99
C VAL A 101 37.17 -6.69 -24.80
N ARG A 102 37.36 -8.00 -25.02
CA ARG A 102 37.56 -8.97 -23.94
C ARG A 102 38.82 -8.56 -23.17
N LYS A 103 38.65 -7.75 -22.12
CA LYS A 103 39.71 -7.56 -21.13
C LYS A 103 39.93 -8.89 -20.39
N PRO A 104 41.20 -9.27 -20.11
CA PRO A 104 41.48 -10.45 -19.30
C PRO A 104 40.80 -10.32 -17.92
N ASP A 105 40.29 -11.44 -17.41
CA ASP A 105 39.64 -11.58 -16.11
C ASP A 105 40.65 -11.23 -14.99
N THR A 106 40.79 -9.93 -14.70
CA THR A 106 41.77 -9.43 -13.75
C THR A 106 41.03 -9.23 -12.44
N THR A 107 41.05 -10.23 -11.57
CA THR A 107 40.44 -10.10 -10.23
C THR A 107 41.31 -9.20 -9.37
N HIS A 108 40.73 -8.14 -8.83
CA HIS A 108 41.40 -7.18 -7.96
C HIS A 108 41.00 -7.41 -6.51
N LEU A 109 41.97 -7.60 -5.61
CA LEU A 109 41.71 -7.79 -4.18
C LEU A 109 41.78 -6.44 -3.46
N VAL A 110 40.66 -5.99 -2.91
CA VAL A 110 40.60 -4.80 -2.05
C VAL A 110 40.57 -5.24 -0.60
N THR A 111 41.43 -4.62 0.20
CA THR A 111 41.55 -4.87 1.64
C THR A 111 41.36 -3.58 2.42
N GLY A 112 40.78 -3.69 3.60
CA GLY A 112 40.54 -2.54 4.47
C GLY A 112 40.17 -2.91 5.88
N ARG A 113 39.93 -1.89 6.71
CA ARG A 113 39.51 -1.98 8.10
C ARG A 113 38.28 -1.12 8.34
N ILE A 114 37.32 -1.63 9.11
CA ILE A 114 36.12 -0.91 9.53
C ILE A 114 36.16 -0.69 11.04
N SER A 115 35.96 0.55 11.46
CA SER A 115 35.92 0.94 12.87
C SER A 115 34.72 1.85 13.18
N ASP A 116 34.39 1.97 14.45
CA ASP A 116 33.43 2.96 14.94
C ASP A 116 34.03 4.38 15.04
N ASP A 117 33.21 5.32 15.46
CA ASP A 117 33.56 6.71 15.75
C ASP A 117 34.62 6.86 16.85
N ARG A 118 34.79 5.83 17.70
CA ARG A 118 35.78 5.74 18.78
C ARG A 118 37.02 4.92 18.39
N ASN A 119 37.20 4.62 17.10
CA ASN A 119 38.27 3.77 16.55
C ASN A 119 38.28 2.32 17.05
N GLN A 120 37.18 1.82 17.61
CA GLN A 120 37.05 0.40 17.96
C GLN A 120 36.75 -0.42 16.69
N PRO A 121 37.39 -1.58 16.50
CA PRO A 121 37.12 -2.43 15.34
C PRO A 121 35.67 -2.93 15.37
N LEU A 122 34.99 -2.84 14.23
CA LEU A 122 33.65 -3.41 14.10
C LEU A 122 33.77 -4.84 13.60
N ILE A 123 33.49 -5.80 14.49
CA ILE A 123 33.55 -7.23 14.22
C ILE A 123 32.22 -7.69 13.62
N GLY A 124 32.23 -8.34 12.46
CA GLY A 124 31.02 -8.85 11.81
C GLY A 124 30.20 -7.80 11.04
N ALA A 125 30.74 -6.60 10.79
CA ALA A 125 30.18 -5.67 9.82
C ALA A 125 30.10 -6.33 8.43
N SER A 126 28.95 -6.19 7.77
CA SER A 126 28.65 -6.76 6.45
C SER A 126 29.07 -5.78 5.36
N ILE A 127 29.89 -6.25 4.41
CA ILE A 127 30.32 -5.51 3.23
C ILE A 127 29.79 -6.20 1.98
N LYS A 128 29.12 -5.45 1.11
CA LYS A 128 28.59 -5.96 -0.15
C LYS A 128 28.99 -5.07 -1.32
N LEU A 129 29.37 -5.66 -2.44
CA LEU A 129 29.57 -4.92 -3.68
C LEU A 129 28.20 -4.63 -4.32
N LYS A 130 27.84 -3.35 -4.42
CA LYS A 130 26.52 -2.88 -4.87
C LYS A 130 26.18 -3.43 -6.25
N GLY A 131 24.97 -3.99 -6.39
CA GLY A 131 24.48 -4.60 -7.63
C GLY A 131 24.94 -6.04 -7.88
N THR A 132 25.71 -6.64 -6.95
CA THR A 132 26.18 -8.03 -7.06
C THR A 132 25.81 -8.86 -5.83
N THR A 133 26.03 -10.17 -5.90
CA THR A 133 25.96 -11.10 -4.76
C THR A 133 27.29 -11.25 -4.03
N ILE A 134 28.34 -10.56 -4.47
CA ILE A 134 29.68 -10.63 -3.87
C ILE A 134 29.68 -9.77 -2.61
N GLY A 135 30.02 -10.40 -1.48
CA GLY A 135 30.11 -9.75 -0.18
C GLY A 135 31.03 -10.51 0.76
N THR A 136 31.41 -9.86 1.85
CA THR A 136 32.28 -10.40 2.91
C THR A 136 31.89 -9.79 4.26
N THR A 137 32.48 -10.28 5.33
CA THR A 137 32.31 -9.72 6.68
C THR A 137 33.66 -9.37 7.28
N THR A 138 33.67 -8.46 8.25
CA THR A 138 34.89 -8.10 9.00
C THR A 138 35.26 -9.15 10.05
N ASP A 139 36.57 -9.33 10.25
CA ASP A 139 37.13 -10.21 11.29
C ASP A 139 37.19 -9.55 12.69
N GLN A 140 37.84 -10.22 13.65
CA GLN A 140 38.00 -9.75 15.03
C GLN A 140 38.77 -8.41 15.16
N ASN A 141 39.57 -8.06 14.16
CA ASN A 141 40.32 -6.81 14.10
C ASN A 141 39.62 -5.73 13.24
N GLY A 142 38.42 -6.03 12.75
CA GLY A 142 37.65 -5.18 11.85
C GLY A 142 38.17 -5.21 10.41
N LEU A 143 39.04 -6.15 10.04
CA LEU A 143 39.64 -6.24 8.71
C LEU A 143 38.70 -6.97 7.76
N PHE A 144 38.68 -6.56 6.49
CA PHE A 144 37.94 -7.22 5.43
C PHE A 144 38.78 -7.36 4.15
N SER A 145 38.40 -8.34 3.33
CA SER A 145 38.95 -8.55 2.00
C SER A 145 37.83 -8.94 1.03
N ILE A 146 37.71 -8.20 -0.09
CA ILE A 146 36.68 -8.42 -1.10
C ILE A 146 37.30 -8.36 -2.51
N VAL A 147 36.82 -9.23 -3.39
CA VAL A 147 37.30 -9.32 -4.78
C VAL A 147 36.41 -8.49 -5.69
N LEU A 148 37.03 -7.60 -6.47
CA LEU A 148 36.37 -6.86 -7.54
C LEU A 148 36.72 -7.47 -8.90
N LYS A 149 35.70 -7.58 -9.76
CA LYS A 149 35.85 -7.97 -11.17
C LYS A 149 36.15 -6.79 -12.10
N GLU A 150 35.77 -5.58 -11.66
CA GLU A 150 35.97 -4.32 -12.37
C GLU A 150 37.01 -3.47 -11.63
N PRO A 151 37.71 -2.54 -12.32
CA PRO A 151 38.73 -1.69 -11.71
C PRO A 151 38.16 -0.67 -10.69
N SER A 152 36.84 -0.53 -10.60
CA SER A 152 36.15 0.29 -9.61
C SER A 152 34.82 -0.33 -9.19
N GLY A 153 34.34 0.02 -7.99
CA GLY A 153 33.07 -0.47 -7.47
C GLY A 153 32.57 0.34 -6.29
N PHE A 154 31.33 0.10 -5.88
CA PHE A 154 30.75 0.71 -4.68
C PHE A 154 30.53 -0.36 -3.62
N LEU A 155 31.18 -0.21 -2.46
CA LEU A 155 30.96 -1.06 -1.31
C LEU A 155 29.86 -0.46 -0.44
N GLU A 156 28.82 -1.25 -0.18
CA GLU A 156 27.79 -0.97 0.80
C GLU A 156 28.14 -1.69 2.09
N ILE A 157 28.27 -0.92 3.18
CA ILE A 157 28.67 -1.40 4.48
C ILE A 157 27.51 -1.21 5.43
N SER A 158 27.15 -2.26 6.17
CA SER A 158 26.09 -2.23 7.16
C SER A 158 26.48 -3.01 8.41
N PHE A 159 26.09 -2.50 9.56
CA PHE A 159 26.25 -3.17 10.85
C PHE A 159 25.11 -2.74 11.77
N ILE A 160 24.65 -3.66 12.63
CA ILE A 160 23.49 -3.42 13.49
C ILE A 160 23.80 -2.26 14.46
N GLY A 161 22.93 -1.25 14.51
CA GLY A 161 23.12 -0.05 15.33
C GLY A 161 24.06 1.01 14.72
N PHE A 162 24.40 0.91 13.44
CA PHE A 162 25.24 1.85 12.70
C PHE A 162 24.60 2.30 11.39
N GLU A 163 24.88 3.53 10.96
CA GLU A 163 24.37 4.05 9.69
C GLU A 163 25.05 3.33 8.52
N SER A 164 24.26 2.77 7.60
CA SER A 164 24.80 2.14 6.39
C SER A 164 25.54 3.17 5.53
N LYS A 165 26.74 2.82 5.08
CA LYS A 165 27.60 3.71 4.30
C LYS A 165 27.95 3.08 2.97
N THR A 166 27.80 3.85 1.89
CA THR A 166 28.27 3.45 0.56
C THR A 166 29.56 4.19 0.22
N VAL A 167 30.60 3.48 -0.19
CA VAL A 167 31.92 4.06 -0.51
C VAL A 167 32.39 3.55 -1.87
N ALA A 168 32.89 4.46 -2.70
CA ALA A 168 33.56 4.09 -3.95
C ALA A 168 34.97 3.55 -3.63
N VAL A 169 35.32 2.42 -4.25
CA VAL A 169 36.64 1.80 -4.12
C VAL A 169 37.22 1.51 -5.49
N TYR A 170 38.54 1.61 -5.61
CA TYR A 170 39.28 1.38 -6.84
C TYR A 170 40.28 0.24 -6.65
N ALA A 171 40.60 -0.48 -7.72
CA ALA A 171 41.57 -1.58 -7.69
C ALA A 171 42.98 -1.17 -7.23
N THR A 172 43.30 0.12 -7.27
CA THR A 172 44.57 0.69 -6.79
C THR A 172 44.61 0.89 -5.28
N ASP A 173 43.47 0.84 -4.59
CA ASP A 173 43.39 1.17 -3.17
C ASP A 173 43.92 0.02 -2.31
N LYS A 174 44.95 0.30 -1.52
CA LYS A 174 45.53 -0.64 -0.54
C LYS A 174 45.26 -0.16 0.88
N GLY A 175 44.57 -0.96 1.68
CA GLY A 175 44.39 -0.70 3.12
C GLY A 175 43.41 0.45 3.41
N ILE A 176 42.16 0.31 2.95
CA ILE A 176 41.12 1.34 3.13
C ILE A 176 40.64 1.35 4.59
N ASN A 177 40.72 2.49 5.28
CA ASN A 177 40.15 2.66 6.61
C ASN A 177 38.79 3.35 6.54
N LEU A 178 37.73 2.66 6.96
CA LEU A 178 36.36 3.15 6.88
C LEU A 178 35.74 3.26 8.28
N LYS A 179 35.21 4.45 8.58
CA LYS A 179 34.47 4.71 9.82
C LYS A 179 32.97 4.67 9.58
N LEU A 180 32.26 3.94 10.44
CA LEU A 180 30.80 3.98 10.55
C LEU A 180 30.40 4.77 11.78
N ASN A 181 29.38 5.61 11.62
CA ASN A 181 28.78 6.34 12.73
C ASN A 181 27.66 5.49 13.33
N ARG A 182 27.51 5.53 14.66
CA ARG A 182 26.39 4.88 15.33
C ARG A 182 25.08 5.48 14.84
N ASP A 183 24.13 4.61 14.53
CA ASP A 183 22.79 5.03 14.15
C ASP A 183 22.04 5.45 15.42
N SER A 184 21.84 6.76 15.57
CA SER A 184 21.04 7.32 16.65
C SER A 184 19.54 7.02 16.51
N ARG A 185 19.11 6.40 15.40
CA ARG A 185 17.70 6.15 15.05
C ARG A 185 17.23 4.72 15.28
N GLN A 186 18.06 3.81 15.79
CA GLN A 186 17.64 2.43 16.08
C GLN A 186 17.57 2.11 17.58
N ILE A 187 16.44 2.47 18.18
CA ILE A 187 15.58 1.46 18.81
C ILE A 187 14.19 1.71 18.24
N GLY A 188 13.50 0.67 17.77
CA GLY A 188 12.09 0.72 17.38
C GLY A 188 11.18 0.98 18.59
N GLU A 189 11.38 2.11 19.26
CA GLU A 189 10.49 2.57 20.32
C GLU A 189 9.24 3.13 19.66
N VAL A 190 8.11 2.53 19.99
CA VAL A 190 6.80 3.01 19.56
C VAL A 190 6.66 4.47 20.01
N THR A 191 6.61 5.38 19.04
CA THR A 191 6.35 6.80 19.27
C THR A 191 4.86 7.03 19.14
N VAL A 192 4.24 7.48 20.23
CA VAL A 192 2.83 7.85 20.24
C VAL A 192 2.70 9.33 19.95
N VAL A 193 1.76 9.68 19.07
CA VAL A 193 1.42 11.07 18.80
C VAL A 193 0.74 11.62 20.04
N THR A 194 1.32 12.65 20.64
CA THR A 194 0.73 13.34 21.79
C THR A 194 -0.17 14.47 21.33
N ALA A 195 -0.91 15.07 22.25
CA ALA A 195 -1.89 16.12 21.99
C ALA A 195 -1.36 17.34 21.17
N LEU A 196 -0.04 17.56 21.14
CA LEU A 196 0.61 18.63 20.37
C LEU A 196 1.06 18.18 18.96
N GLY A 197 0.66 17.00 18.49
CA GLY A 197 1.10 16.43 17.21
C GLY A 197 2.57 15.99 17.21
N LEU A 198 3.27 16.09 18.35
CA LEU A 198 4.64 15.65 18.53
C LEU A 198 4.66 14.19 18.98
N GLY A 199 5.44 13.36 18.29
CA GLY A 199 5.70 11.99 18.69
C GLY A 199 6.52 11.96 19.99
N LYS A 200 6.00 11.34 21.04
CA LYS A 200 6.77 11.02 22.25
C LYS A 200 6.87 9.52 22.43
N ARG A 201 7.99 9.07 22.97
CA ARG A 201 8.23 7.67 23.33
C ARG A 201 7.22 7.25 24.41
N VAL A 202 6.62 6.06 24.26
CA VAL A 202 5.65 5.53 25.25
C VAL A 202 6.26 5.47 26.66
N SER A 203 7.54 5.11 26.78
CA SER A 203 8.28 5.06 28.05
C SER A 203 8.40 6.40 28.76
N ASN A 204 8.34 7.52 28.03
CA ASN A 204 8.46 8.86 28.58
C ASN A 204 7.11 9.45 29.01
N LEU A 205 6.02 8.70 28.86
CA LEU A 205 4.68 9.15 29.23
C LEU A 205 4.32 8.70 30.64
N THR A 206 3.87 9.66 31.45
CA THR A 206 3.39 9.44 32.82
C THR A 206 1.94 8.97 32.86
N TYR A 207 1.33 8.65 31.71
CA TYR A 207 -0.09 8.32 31.58
C TYR A 207 -0.33 7.14 30.63
N ALA A 208 -1.45 6.46 30.83
CA ALA A 208 -1.86 5.33 29.99
C ALA A 208 -2.39 5.83 28.63
N THR A 209 -1.73 5.39 27.56
CA THR A 209 -2.09 5.66 26.17
C THR A 209 -2.03 4.37 25.37
N GLN A 210 -2.85 4.25 24.34
CA GLN A 210 -2.76 3.13 23.41
C GLN A 210 -2.93 3.64 21.99
N GLN A 211 -1.94 3.36 21.15
CA GLN A 211 -1.95 3.71 19.73
C GLN A 211 -2.21 2.47 18.89
N LEU A 212 -3.03 2.64 17.86
CA LEU A 212 -3.27 1.67 16.81
C LEU A 212 -2.74 2.20 15.48
N GLY A 213 -2.01 1.36 14.78
CA GLY A 213 -1.43 1.68 13.47
C GLY A 213 -2.37 1.34 12.31
N THR A 214 -2.02 1.84 11.11
CA THR A 214 -2.80 1.58 9.88
C THR A 214 -3.08 0.08 9.65
N GLN A 215 -2.12 -0.82 9.88
CA GLN A 215 -2.34 -2.26 9.62
C GLN A 215 -3.49 -2.83 10.46
N GLU A 216 -3.59 -2.42 11.72
CA GLU A 216 -4.63 -2.88 12.65
C GLU A 216 -5.98 -2.25 12.30
N LEU A 217 -6.00 -0.99 11.88
CA LEU A 217 -7.23 -0.31 11.46
C LEU A 217 -7.81 -0.91 10.17
N ASN A 218 -6.94 -1.36 9.27
CA ASN A 218 -7.28 -1.78 7.92
C ASN A 218 -7.53 -3.28 7.72
N THR A 219 -7.40 -4.10 8.78
CA THR A 219 -7.62 -5.56 8.68
C THR A 219 -9.04 -5.91 8.24
N VAL A 220 -10.04 -5.17 8.73
CA VAL A 220 -11.43 -5.27 8.30
C VAL A 220 -11.85 -3.88 7.84
N LYS A 221 -12.15 -3.73 6.55
CA LYS A 221 -12.62 -2.45 6.02
C LYS A 221 -14.01 -2.20 6.57
N SER A 222 -14.14 -1.10 7.32
CA SER A 222 -15.42 -0.67 7.86
C SER A 222 -15.81 0.66 7.25
N THR A 223 -17.12 0.86 7.10
CA THR A 223 -17.73 2.11 6.66
C THR A 223 -17.55 3.24 7.69
N ASN A 224 -17.24 2.89 8.94
CA ASN A 224 -16.88 3.82 10.00
C ASN A 224 -15.64 3.28 10.75
N VAL A 225 -14.55 4.06 10.76
CA VAL A 225 -13.25 3.66 11.34
C VAL A 225 -13.34 3.28 12.81
N LEU A 226 -14.27 3.87 13.56
CA LEU A 226 -14.45 3.61 14.98
C LEU A 226 -14.81 2.15 15.26
N ASN A 227 -15.51 1.48 14.34
CA ASN A 227 -15.83 0.06 14.48
C ASN A 227 -14.57 -0.81 14.51
N SER A 228 -13.50 -0.39 13.82
CA SER A 228 -12.25 -1.13 13.74
C SER A 228 -11.47 -1.14 15.07
N LEU A 229 -11.82 -0.24 16.00
CA LEU A 229 -11.22 -0.18 17.34
C LEU A 229 -11.79 -1.26 18.29
N SER A 230 -12.94 -1.84 17.95
CA SER A 230 -13.64 -2.81 18.79
C SER A 230 -12.78 -4.05 19.01
N GLY A 231 -12.57 -4.40 20.28
CA GLY A 231 -11.71 -5.53 20.66
C GLY A 231 -10.20 -5.30 20.49
N LYS A 232 -9.76 -4.19 19.89
CA LYS A 232 -8.33 -3.85 19.72
C LYS A 232 -7.80 -2.92 20.80
N VAL A 233 -8.68 -2.20 21.49
CA VAL A 233 -8.31 -1.26 22.56
C VAL A 233 -8.92 -1.70 23.88
N SER A 234 -8.09 -1.81 24.91
CA SER A 234 -8.55 -2.16 26.26
C SER A 234 -9.31 -1.00 26.93
N GLY A 235 -10.40 -1.32 27.64
CA GLY A 235 -11.19 -0.34 28.36
C GLY A 235 -11.96 0.64 27.47
N VAL A 236 -12.18 0.30 26.20
CA VAL A 236 -13.01 1.05 25.26
C VAL A 236 -14.20 0.18 24.88
N GLN A 237 -15.41 0.71 25.09
CA GLN A 237 -16.65 0.10 24.65
C GLN A 237 -17.19 0.86 23.45
N ILE A 238 -17.61 0.12 22.43
CA ILE A 238 -18.08 0.66 21.15
C ILE A 238 -19.47 0.10 20.89
N ASN A 239 -20.46 0.98 20.87
CA ASN A 239 -21.85 0.63 20.57
C ASN A 239 -22.22 1.21 19.21
N ARG A 240 -22.53 0.33 18.26
CA ARG A 240 -22.91 0.68 16.89
C ARG A 240 -24.42 0.92 16.87
N THR A 241 -24.86 1.97 16.20
CA THR A 241 -26.29 2.20 15.96
C THR A 241 -26.75 1.38 14.75
N SER A 242 -28.05 1.14 14.65
CA SER A 242 -28.65 0.37 13.55
C SER A 242 -28.77 1.17 12.23
N GLY A 243 -28.14 2.34 12.12
CA GLY A 243 -28.25 3.26 10.98
C GLY A 243 -27.53 2.83 9.69
N GLY A 244 -26.96 1.63 9.62
CA GLY A 244 -26.26 1.14 8.42
C GLY A 244 -24.90 1.81 8.19
N ALA A 245 -24.42 1.84 6.94
CA ALA A 245 -23.15 2.47 6.59
C ALA A 245 -23.24 4.00 6.73
N GLY A 246 -22.52 4.55 7.70
CA GLY A 246 -22.59 5.98 8.03
C GLY A 246 -23.28 6.27 9.36
N GLY A 247 -23.90 5.26 9.98
CA GLY A 247 -24.47 5.37 11.32
C GLY A 247 -23.45 5.81 12.37
N SER A 248 -23.94 6.54 13.35
CA SER A 248 -23.18 7.01 14.50
C SER A 248 -22.62 5.84 15.32
N VAL A 249 -21.49 6.06 15.96
CA VAL A 249 -20.89 5.06 16.84
C VAL A 249 -20.66 5.70 18.21
N ARG A 250 -21.29 5.14 19.25
CA ARG A 250 -21.09 5.61 20.62
C ARG A 250 -19.86 4.92 21.21
N ILE A 251 -18.82 5.70 21.50
CA ILE A 251 -17.63 5.25 22.20
C ILE A 251 -17.68 5.68 23.66
N VAL A 252 -17.32 4.77 24.56
CA VAL A 252 -17.15 5.04 25.98
C VAL A 252 -15.80 4.49 26.45
N ILE A 253 -15.01 5.32 27.14
CA ILE A 253 -13.69 4.94 27.66
C ILE A 253 -13.77 4.83 29.18
N ARG A 254 -13.49 3.63 29.71
CA ARG A 254 -13.56 3.29 31.15
C ARG A 254 -14.95 3.51 31.78
N GLY A 255 -16.00 3.21 31.02
CA GLY A 255 -17.38 3.25 31.50
C GLY A 255 -18.04 4.63 31.46
N ASP A 256 -19.33 4.65 31.72
CA ASP A 256 -20.15 5.85 31.69
C ASP A 256 -19.87 6.75 32.91
N LYS A 257 -19.48 8.00 32.65
CA LYS A 257 -19.15 8.99 33.70
C LYS A 257 -20.29 9.97 33.96
N SER A 258 -21.28 10.02 33.07
CA SER A 258 -22.44 10.90 33.14
C SER A 258 -23.68 10.19 32.64
N THR A 259 -24.83 10.57 33.17
CA THR A 259 -26.14 10.14 32.67
C THR A 259 -26.55 10.85 31.39
N ARG A 260 -25.84 11.91 30.98
CA ARG A 260 -26.14 12.72 29.79
C ARG A 260 -25.17 12.45 28.62
N ASN A 261 -23.87 12.58 28.84
CA ASN A 261 -22.88 12.34 27.79
C ASN A 261 -21.54 11.84 28.35
N SER A 262 -21.11 10.67 27.88
CA SER A 262 -19.83 10.02 28.23
C SER A 262 -18.92 9.81 27.01
N GLN A 263 -19.20 10.43 25.86
CA GLN A 263 -18.37 10.29 24.67
C GLN A 263 -17.02 11.03 24.85
N PRO A 264 -15.92 10.47 24.31
CA PRO A 264 -14.62 11.14 24.32
C PRO A 264 -14.58 12.32 23.34
N LEU A 265 -13.60 13.19 23.51
CA LEU A 265 -13.29 14.21 22.51
C LEU A 265 -12.54 13.59 21.34
N TYR A 266 -12.99 13.87 20.12
CA TYR A 266 -12.26 13.51 18.91
C TYR A 266 -11.32 14.65 18.51
N VAL A 267 -10.07 14.34 18.19
CA VAL A 267 -9.09 15.34 17.75
C VAL A 267 -8.41 14.82 16.49
N ILE A 268 -8.41 15.61 15.42
CA ILE A 268 -7.80 15.23 14.14
C ILE A 268 -6.67 16.20 13.84
N ASP A 269 -5.45 15.67 13.73
CA ASP A 269 -4.24 16.46 13.50
C ASP A 269 -4.08 17.66 14.45
N GLY A 270 -4.56 17.51 15.69
CA GLY A 270 -4.53 18.55 16.73
C GLY A 270 -5.79 19.43 16.80
N LEU A 271 -6.71 19.34 15.84
CA LEU A 271 -7.97 20.09 15.84
C LEU A 271 -9.08 19.30 16.55
N PRO A 272 -9.62 19.80 17.68
CA PRO A 272 -10.72 19.15 18.35
C PRO A 272 -12.00 19.28 17.52
N LEU A 273 -12.68 18.15 17.33
CA LEU A 273 -13.97 18.07 16.65
C LEU A 273 -15.06 17.82 17.68
N ILE A 274 -16.08 18.66 17.61
CA ILE A 274 -17.36 18.42 18.26
C ILE A 274 -18.26 17.70 17.26
N ASN A 275 -18.85 16.57 17.66
CA ASN A 275 -19.87 15.93 16.85
C ASN A 275 -21.19 16.70 17.06
N PRO A 276 -21.69 17.44 16.05
CA PRO A 276 -22.80 18.39 16.23
C PRO A 276 -24.16 17.68 16.38
N THR A 277 -24.28 16.47 15.84
CA THR A 277 -25.41 15.58 16.05
C THR A 277 -25.15 14.81 17.34
N GLY A 278 -25.92 15.11 18.40
CA GLY A 278 -25.92 14.29 19.60
C GLY A 278 -26.05 12.83 19.18
N GLY A 279 -24.98 12.05 19.37
CA GLY A 279 -24.93 10.67 18.89
C GLY A 279 -26.15 9.91 19.39
N ALA A 280 -26.63 8.95 18.60
CA ALA A 280 -27.90 8.27 18.83
C ALA A 280 -28.24 8.12 20.31
N SER A 281 -29.35 8.71 20.73
CA SER A 281 -29.89 8.43 22.06
C SER A 281 -30.09 6.91 22.15
N ALA A 282 -29.59 6.29 23.21
CA ALA A 282 -29.78 4.87 23.46
C ALA A 282 -31.20 4.58 23.98
N GLU A 283 -32.20 5.31 23.48
CA GLU A 283 -33.60 5.15 23.86
C GLU A 283 -34.23 4.07 22.97
N TRP A 284 -35.09 3.25 23.59
CA TRP A 284 -35.71 2.06 22.98
C TRP A 284 -36.61 2.41 21.77
N TYR A 285 -37.06 3.67 21.68
CA TYR A 285 -37.82 4.22 20.57
C TYR A 285 -37.21 5.54 20.12
N ASN A 286 -36.33 5.51 19.13
CA ASN A 286 -35.75 6.74 18.59
C ASN A 286 -36.66 7.32 17.52
N ALA A 287 -37.21 8.51 17.76
CA ALA A 287 -38.12 9.20 16.83
C ALA A 287 -37.40 9.94 15.68
N THR A 288 -36.06 9.97 15.70
CA THR A 288 -35.25 10.68 14.69
C THR A 288 -34.24 9.75 14.04
N ALA A 289 -34.11 9.87 12.72
CA ALA A 289 -33.11 9.13 11.95
C ALA A 289 -31.70 9.56 12.38
N ASP A 290 -30.80 8.58 12.51
CA ASP A 290 -29.40 8.82 12.86
C ASP A 290 -28.74 9.71 11.79
N GLY A 291 -28.33 10.92 12.18
CA GLY A 291 -27.66 11.89 11.29
C GLY A 291 -26.21 11.56 10.97
N GLY A 292 -25.67 10.45 11.53
CA GLY A 292 -24.29 10.05 11.38
C GLY A 292 -23.32 10.80 12.28
N ASP A 293 -22.05 10.41 12.20
CA ASP A 293 -20.94 10.96 12.98
C ASP A 293 -19.90 11.57 12.04
N ILE A 294 -19.25 12.67 12.44
CA ILE A 294 -18.15 13.29 11.70
C ILE A 294 -17.05 12.28 11.35
N LEU A 295 -16.81 11.27 12.20
CA LEU A 295 -15.82 10.23 11.92
C LEU A 295 -16.26 9.19 10.89
N SER A 296 -17.56 9.09 10.57
CA SER A 296 -18.02 8.30 9.43
C SER A 296 -17.74 9.02 8.10
N THR A 297 -17.46 10.33 8.12
CA THR A 297 -17.10 11.09 6.91
C THR A 297 -15.63 10.94 6.53
N ILE A 298 -14.80 10.32 7.36
CA ILE A 298 -13.36 10.18 7.15
C ILE A 298 -13.05 8.79 6.61
N ASN A 299 -12.22 8.74 5.57
CA ASN A 299 -11.77 7.49 5.00
C ASN A 299 -10.71 6.84 5.91
N PRO A 300 -10.87 5.56 6.31
CA PRO A 300 -9.86 4.86 7.11
C PRO A 300 -8.47 4.83 6.47
N GLU A 301 -8.37 4.84 5.13
CA GLU A 301 -7.07 4.86 4.45
C GLU A 301 -6.30 6.17 4.62
N ASP A 302 -6.97 7.24 5.01
CA ASP A 302 -6.31 8.53 5.23
C ASP A 302 -5.65 8.60 6.61
N ILE A 303 -5.96 7.64 7.49
CA ILE A 303 -5.50 7.60 8.88
C ILE A 303 -4.17 6.85 8.97
N GLU A 304 -3.16 7.54 9.51
CA GLU A 304 -1.86 6.97 9.84
C GLU A 304 -1.93 6.22 11.17
N SER A 305 -2.51 6.86 12.19
CA SER A 305 -2.70 6.21 13.49
C SER A 305 -3.83 6.82 14.29
N ILE A 306 -4.37 6.03 15.22
CA ILE A 306 -5.34 6.47 16.23
C ILE A 306 -4.72 6.24 17.59
N ASN A 307 -4.55 7.30 18.37
CA ASN A 307 -4.05 7.24 19.74
C ASN A 307 -5.15 7.60 20.73
N ILE A 308 -5.32 6.77 21.75
CA ILE A 308 -6.41 6.89 22.73
C ILE A 308 -5.84 7.24 24.10
N LEU A 309 -6.22 8.42 24.57
CA LEU A 309 -5.85 8.97 25.87
C LEU A 309 -6.94 8.62 26.89
N LYS A 310 -6.65 7.65 27.77
CA LYS A 310 -7.68 6.98 28.60
C LYS A 310 -7.92 7.62 29.97
N GLY A 311 -7.22 8.69 30.32
CA GLY A 311 -7.28 9.24 31.68
C GLY A 311 -7.11 10.76 31.76
N PRO A 312 -7.52 11.37 32.90
CA PRO A 312 -7.53 12.82 33.08
C PRO A 312 -6.17 13.48 32.91
N SER A 313 -5.09 12.81 33.32
CA SER A 313 -3.72 13.30 33.17
C SER A 313 -3.26 13.37 31.71
N ALA A 314 -3.80 12.48 30.85
CA ALA A 314 -3.47 12.42 29.43
C ALA A 314 -4.28 13.45 28.61
N SER A 315 -5.51 13.72 29.04
CA SER A 315 -6.45 14.61 28.36
C SER A 315 -6.51 16.03 28.92
N SER A 316 -5.70 16.34 29.93
CA SER A 316 -5.58 17.66 30.58
C SER A 316 -5.32 18.80 29.60
N LEU A 317 -4.59 18.53 28.52
CA LEU A 317 -4.30 19.50 27.45
C LEU A 317 -5.56 19.95 26.68
N TYR A 318 -6.66 19.20 26.77
CA TYR A 318 -7.94 19.53 26.14
C TYR A 318 -9.01 19.98 27.15
N GLY A 319 -8.63 20.19 28.42
CA GLY A 319 -9.51 20.71 29.46
C GLY A 319 -10.75 19.84 29.73
N SER A 320 -11.88 20.48 30.02
CA SER A 320 -13.14 19.81 30.38
C SER A 320 -13.69 18.91 29.27
N GLN A 321 -13.43 19.25 28.01
CA GLN A 321 -13.85 18.47 26.85
C GLN A 321 -13.14 17.11 26.78
N GLY A 322 -11.91 17.02 27.29
CA GLY A 322 -11.15 15.78 27.39
C GLY A 322 -11.46 14.93 28.64
N SER A 323 -12.40 15.33 29.51
CA SER A 323 -12.67 14.66 30.80
C SER A 323 -13.11 13.19 30.64
N ASN A 324 -13.76 12.86 29.52
CA ASN A 324 -14.18 11.50 29.15
C ASN A 324 -13.10 10.71 28.39
N GLY A 325 -11.92 11.30 28.18
CA GLY A 325 -10.85 10.77 27.34
C GLY A 325 -10.80 11.44 25.98
N VAL A 326 -9.73 11.19 25.23
CA VAL A 326 -9.48 11.80 23.91
C VAL A 326 -9.04 10.74 22.92
N ILE A 327 -9.62 10.78 21.73
CA ILE A 327 -9.21 9.95 20.59
C ILE A 327 -8.53 10.88 19.59
N LEU A 328 -7.21 10.76 19.52
CA LEU A 328 -6.36 11.51 18.62
C LEU A 328 -6.16 10.73 17.33
N ILE A 329 -6.60 11.30 16.22
CA ILE A 329 -6.47 10.75 14.88
C ILE A 329 -5.39 11.55 14.17
N THR A 330 -4.39 10.85 13.63
CA THR A 330 -3.33 11.46 12.82
C THR A 330 -3.51 11.01 11.38
N THR A 331 -3.58 11.95 10.44
CA THR A 331 -3.68 11.65 9.01
C THR A 331 -2.31 11.40 8.40
N LYS A 332 -2.28 10.64 7.30
CA LYS A 332 -1.05 10.31 6.57
C LYS A 332 -0.40 11.56 6.01
N LYS A 333 0.93 11.63 6.18
CA LYS A 333 1.78 12.71 5.65
C LYS A 333 2.81 12.12 4.69
N ALA A 334 3.22 12.89 3.69
CA ALA A 334 4.25 12.46 2.74
C ALA A 334 5.63 12.51 3.41
N LYS A 335 6.46 11.50 3.13
CA LYS A 335 7.88 11.52 3.46
C LYS A 335 8.65 12.17 2.32
N ALA A 336 9.61 13.02 2.65
CA ALA A 336 10.41 13.73 1.65
C ALA A 336 11.08 12.74 0.68
N GLY A 337 10.94 13.00 -0.62
CA GLY A 337 11.60 12.23 -1.68
C GLY A 337 10.94 10.90 -2.04
N ILE A 338 9.82 10.53 -1.41
CA ILE A 338 9.09 9.29 -1.69
C ILE A 338 7.68 9.62 -2.16
N SER A 339 7.41 9.35 -3.44
CA SER A 339 6.05 9.36 -3.97
C SER A 339 5.45 7.96 -3.86
N LYS A 340 4.27 7.86 -3.28
CA LYS A 340 3.57 6.58 -3.11
C LYS A 340 2.12 6.72 -3.56
N VAL A 341 1.67 5.76 -4.35
CA VAL A 341 0.27 5.59 -4.74
C VAL A 341 -0.25 4.32 -4.08
N ASP A 342 -1.36 4.43 -3.37
CA ASP A 342 -2.07 3.34 -2.73
C ASP A 342 -3.44 3.19 -3.39
N LEU A 343 -3.74 2.00 -3.87
CA LEU A 343 -5.06 1.64 -4.40
C LEU A 343 -5.65 0.53 -3.53
N VAL A 344 -6.88 0.73 -3.08
CA VAL A 344 -7.59 -0.24 -2.26
C VAL A 344 -8.99 -0.42 -2.83
N SER A 345 -9.38 -1.68 -3.01
CA SER A 345 -10.74 -2.07 -3.36
C SER A 345 -11.16 -3.21 -2.43
N SER A 346 -12.37 -3.12 -1.88
CA SER A 346 -12.93 -4.16 -1.02
C SER A 346 -14.41 -4.33 -1.25
N MET A 347 -14.86 -5.58 -1.15
CA MET A 347 -16.26 -5.97 -1.33
C MET A 347 -16.66 -6.85 -0.14
N THR A 348 -17.77 -6.51 0.50
CA THR A 348 -18.30 -7.24 1.67
C THR A 348 -19.78 -7.56 1.44
N PHE A 349 -20.20 -8.74 1.90
CA PHE A 349 -21.60 -9.17 1.87
C PHE A 349 -22.09 -9.41 3.30
N ASP A 350 -23.27 -8.88 3.61
CA ASP A 350 -23.89 -9.00 4.92
C ASP A 350 -25.21 -9.78 4.79
N GLN A 351 -25.43 -10.74 5.68
CA GLN A 351 -26.68 -11.51 5.74
C GLN A 351 -27.18 -11.61 7.18
N ALA A 352 -28.49 -11.47 7.37
CA ALA A 352 -29.12 -11.74 8.65
C ALA A 352 -28.92 -13.20 9.06
N TYR A 353 -28.22 -13.42 10.17
CA TYR A 353 -27.84 -14.76 10.63
C TYR A 353 -28.98 -15.49 11.36
N LYS A 354 -29.85 -14.77 12.07
CA LYS A 354 -30.94 -15.34 12.85
C LYS A 354 -32.15 -14.42 12.86
N PHE A 355 -33.32 -15.00 12.65
CA PHE A 355 -34.59 -14.31 12.77
C PHE A 355 -35.27 -14.70 14.09
N PRO A 356 -36.01 -13.78 14.74
CA PRO A 356 -36.95 -14.13 15.80
C PRO A 356 -37.91 -15.23 15.35
N LYS A 357 -38.35 -16.06 16.29
CA LYS A 357 -39.42 -17.03 16.01
C LYS A 357 -40.74 -16.25 15.98
N GLU A 358 -41.35 -16.18 14.81
CA GLU A 358 -42.72 -15.68 14.66
C GLU A 358 -43.70 -16.62 15.38
N GLN A 359 -44.79 -16.06 15.92
CA GLN A 359 -45.85 -16.83 16.55
C GLN A 359 -47.14 -16.73 15.74
N PHE A 360 -47.83 -17.86 15.60
CA PHE A 360 -49.09 -17.96 14.86
C PHE A 360 -50.18 -18.66 15.68
N SER A 361 -49.95 -18.88 16.97
CA SER A 361 -50.83 -19.65 17.85
C SER A 361 -51.94 -18.81 18.49
N TYR A 362 -51.73 -17.49 18.56
CA TYR A 362 -52.62 -16.55 19.22
C TYR A 362 -52.93 -15.39 18.28
N SER A 363 -54.21 -15.03 18.20
CA SER A 363 -54.69 -13.93 17.36
C SER A 363 -54.55 -12.57 18.08
N GLN A 364 -54.48 -11.50 17.30
CA GLN A 364 -54.61 -10.12 17.80
C GLN A 364 -56.09 -9.73 17.87
N THR A 365 -56.46 -8.90 18.85
CA THR A 365 -57.81 -8.34 18.97
C THR A 365 -57.83 -6.93 18.38
N THR A 366 -58.81 -6.64 17.53
CA THR A 366 -59.00 -5.31 16.91
C THR A 366 -60.35 -4.73 17.34
N PRO A 367 -60.41 -3.55 17.98
CA PRO A 367 -59.30 -2.65 18.32
C PRO A 367 -58.48 -3.16 19.51
N ALA A 368 -57.15 -3.02 19.43
CA ALA A 368 -56.27 -3.32 20.54
C ALA A 368 -56.42 -2.24 21.62
N THR A 369 -56.83 -2.63 22.83
CA THR A 369 -56.75 -1.77 24.02
C THR A 369 -55.84 -2.48 25.02
N ALA A 370 -54.96 -1.75 25.72
CA ALA A 370 -53.92 -2.33 26.58
C ALA A 370 -54.43 -3.40 27.57
N THR A 371 -55.71 -3.33 27.96
CA THR A 371 -56.35 -4.21 28.94
C THR A 371 -57.06 -5.44 28.37
N THR A 372 -57.14 -5.62 27.04
CA THR A 372 -57.83 -6.78 26.44
C THR A 372 -56.86 -7.88 25.98
N PRO A 373 -57.22 -9.18 26.15
CA PRO A 373 -56.47 -10.27 25.52
C PRO A 373 -56.34 -10.04 24.01
N GLY A 374 -55.13 -10.16 23.46
CA GLY A 374 -54.83 -9.86 22.06
C GLY A 374 -54.37 -8.41 21.82
N SER A 375 -54.04 -7.68 22.89
CA SER A 375 -53.34 -6.38 22.86
C SER A 375 -51.83 -6.54 22.66
N GLU A 376 -51.09 -5.44 22.68
CA GLU A 376 -49.62 -5.46 22.67
C GLU A 376 -49.00 -6.12 23.91
N ASP A 377 -49.73 -6.14 25.03
CA ASP A 377 -49.27 -6.66 26.32
C ASP A 377 -49.75 -8.10 26.62
N SER A 378 -50.67 -8.67 25.81
CA SER A 378 -51.29 -9.96 26.11
C SER A 378 -51.69 -10.76 24.88
N TRP A 379 -51.52 -12.08 24.93
CA TRP A 379 -51.97 -12.99 23.88
C TRP A 379 -53.50 -13.02 23.77
N GLY A 380 -54.02 -13.02 22.54
CA GLY A 380 -55.45 -13.16 22.30
C GLY A 380 -55.93 -14.60 22.37
N SER A 381 -57.10 -14.86 21.81
CA SER A 381 -57.62 -16.22 21.73
C SER A 381 -56.67 -17.13 20.93
N LYS A 382 -56.59 -18.40 21.36
CA LYS A 382 -55.82 -19.42 20.65
C LYS A 382 -56.50 -19.71 19.32
N GLY A 383 -55.82 -19.44 18.22
CA GLY A 383 -56.31 -19.59 16.85
C GLY A 383 -55.13 -19.63 15.89
N VAL A 384 -55.18 -20.52 14.91
CA VAL A 384 -54.11 -20.63 13.89
C VAL A 384 -54.24 -19.43 12.97
N ALA A 385 -53.37 -18.43 13.15
CA ALA A 385 -53.13 -17.46 12.10
C ALA A 385 -52.48 -18.22 10.94
N THR A 386 -53.20 -18.37 9.82
CA THR A 386 -52.64 -19.05 8.65
C THR A 386 -51.39 -18.29 8.21
N PRO A 387 -50.21 -18.93 8.16
CA PRO A 387 -48.98 -18.23 7.78
C PRO A 387 -49.08 -17.85 6.30
N THR A 388 -49.46 -16.60 6.03
CA THR A 388 -49.63 -16.10 4.67
C THR A 388 -48.30 -15.71 4.01
N SER A 389 -47.22 -15.53 4.78
CA SER A 389 -45.86 -15.29 4.28
C SER A 389 -44.87 -15.24 5.46
N ASN A 390 -43.60 -15.58 5.22
CA ASN A 390 -42.51 -15.33 6.17
C ASN A 390 -42.06 -13.86 6.03
N TYR A 391 -42.84 -12.95 6.61
CA TYR A 391 -42.66 -11.51 6.45
C TYR A 391 -41.27 -11.05 6.89
N MET A 392 -40.70 -11.65 7.94
CA MET A 392 -39.34 -11.33 8.37
C MET A 392 -38.27 -11.70 7.35
N ARG A 393 -38.40 -12.82 6.64
CA ARG A 393 -37.43 -13.19 5.58
C ARG A 393 -37.48 -12.23 4.39
N HIS A 394 -38.63 -11.64 4.10
CA HIS A 394 -38.80 -10.66 3.02
C HIS A 394 -38.40 -9.23 3.41
N PHE A 395 -38.37 -8.92 4.71
CA PHE A 395 -37.90 -7.63 5.21
C PHE A 395 -36.39 -7.44 5.05
N PHE A 396 -35.61 -8.53 5.14
CA PHE A 396 -34.15 -8.48 5.00
C PHE A 396 -33.69 -8.99 3.62
N GLN A 397 -32.73 -8.29 3.03
CA GLN A 397 -32.00 -8.68 1.84
C GLN A 397 -30.52 -8.94 2.16
N THR A 398 -29.79 -9.57 1.24
CA THR A 398 -28.32 -9.62 1.34
C THR A 398 -27.77 -8.21 1.09
N GLY A 399 -27.11 -7.66 2.11
CA GLY A 399 -26.39 -6.40 1.99
C GLY A 399 -25.10 -6.57 1.21
N MET A 400 -24.67 -5.53 0.52
CA MET A 400 -23.44 -5.49 -0.27
C MET A 400 -22.76 -4.14 -0.07
N THR A 401 -21.48 -4.17 0.29
CA THR A 401 -20.66 -2.97 0.46
C THR A 401 -19.47 -3.02 -0.48
N TRP A 402 -19.28 -1.96 -1.25
CA TRP A 402 -18.09 -1.71 -2.05
C TRP A 402 -17.35 -0.51 -1.51
N ILE A 403 -16.05 -0.63 -1.27
CA ILE A 403 -15.19 0.48 -0.89
C ILE A 403 -14.03 0.51 -1.86
N ASN A 404 -13.93 1.59 -2.63
CA ASN A 404 -12.83 1.87 -3.53
C ASN A 404 -12.13 3.14 -3.05
N SER A 405 -10.82 3.11 -2.90
CA SER A 405 -10.06 4.29 -2.55
C SER A 405 -8.71 4.33 -3.25
N ALA A 406 -8.33 5.53 -3.68
CA ALA A 406 -7.03 5.85 -4.22
C ALA A 406 -6.40 6.95 -3.38
N GLY A 407 -5.17 6.76 -2.94
CA GLY A 407 -4.38 7.75 -2.22
C GLY A 407 -3.05 7.99 -2.91
N MET A 408 -2.61 9.24 -2.95
CA MET A 408 -1.32 9.64 -3.48
C MET A 408 -0.63 10.55 -2.46
N THR A 409 0.61 10.19 -2.12
CA THR A 409 1.52 11.06 -1.36
C THR A 409 2.65 11.51 -2.29
N TRP A 410 3.00 12.80 -2.22
CA TRP A 410 4.16 13.33 -2.91
C TRP A 410 4.73 14.50 -2.11
N GLY A 411 6.05 14.63 -2.10
CA GLY A 411 6.69 15.68 -1.33
C GLY A 411 8.20 15.71 -1.53
N ASN A 412 8.77 16.87 -1.25
CA ASN A 412 10.21 17.10 -1.19
C ASN A 412 10.58 17.64 0.19
N ASP A 413 11.83 18.06 0.38
CA ASP A 413 12.33 18.56 1.68
C ASP A 413 11.62 19.83 2.18
N LYS A 414 10.77 20.46 1.36
CA LYS A 414 10.06 21.70 1.67
C LYS A 414 8.54 21.53 1.72
N THR A 415 7.97 20.51 1.07
CA THR A 415 6.52 20.32 0.98
C THR A 415 6.14 18.85 1.14
N SER A 416 5.09 18.60 1.92
CA SER A 416 4.42 17.31 2.04
C SER A 416 2.98 17.45 1.56
N ASN A 417 2.61 16.67 0.54
CA ASN A 417 1.27 16.68 -0.01
C ASN A 417 0.67 15.27 0.04
N TYR A 418 -0.62 15.22 0.38
CA TYR A 418 -1.43 14.02 0.35
C TYR A 418 -2.78 14.34 -0.31
N LEU A 419 -3.20 13.47 -1.22
CA LEU A 419 -4.51 13.51 -1.84
C LEU A 419 -5.10 12.11 -1.81
N SER A 420 -6.36 12.00 -1.40
CA SER A 420 -7.11 10.76 -1.50
C SER A 420 -8.51 10.99 -2.03
N TYR A 421 -8.99 9.95 -2.69
CA TYR A 421 -10.35 9.79 -3.17
C TYR A 421 -10.86 8.46 -2.66
N SER A 422 -12.04 8.44 -2.05
CA SER A 422 -12.72 7.19 -1.74
C SER A 422 -14.20 7.26 -2.09
N ASN A 423 -14.71 6.14 -2.55
CA ASN A 423 -16.11 5.92 -2.81
C ASN A 423 -16.54 4.64 -2.09
N THR A 424 -17.55 4.79 -1.24
CA THR A 424 -18.20 3.71 -0.50
C THR A 424 -19.62 3.60 -0.98
N ASP A 425 -19.98 2.48 -1.59
CA ASP A 425 -21.36 2.15 -1.94
C ASP A 425 -21.84 1.04 -1.03
N ASN A 426 -22.88 1.30 -0.23
CA ASN A 426 -23.45 0.34 0.69
C ASN A 426 -24.94 0.16 0.42
N LYS A 427 -25.29 -1.07 0.03
CA LYS A 427 -26.65 -1.58 0.07
C LYS A 427 -26.84 -2.37 1.35
N GLY A 428 -27.67 -1.87 2.27
CA GLY A 428 -27.89 -2.49 3.58
C GLY A 428 -28.68 -3.80 3.52
N ILE A 429 -28.68 -4.52 4.65
CA ILE A 429 -29.51 -5.73 4.84
C ILE A 429 -31.00 -5.43 4.96
N VAL A 430 -31.38 -4.20 5.28
CA VAL A 430 -32.74 -3.66 5.12
C VAL A 430 -32.70 -2.80 3.86
N GLU A 431 -33.81 -2.68 3.11
CA GLU A 431 -33.88 -1.82 1.93
C GLU A 431 -33.56 -0.36 2.27
N ALA A 432 -32.27 -0.03 2.17
CA ALA A 432 -31.68 1.28 2.28
C ALA A 432 -30.34 1.24 1.53
N THR A 433 -30.10 2.24 0.68
CA THR A 433 -28.84 2.38 -0.07
C THR A 433 -28.20 3.70 0.34
N ILE A 434 -26.92 3.62 0.71
CA ILE A 434 -26.10 4.78 1.08
C ILE A 434 -24.84 4.75 0.22
N THR A 435 -24.64 5.81 -0.56
CA THR A 435 -23.40 6.04 -1.31
C THR A 435 -22.68 7.24 -0.70
N THR A 436 -21.42 7.05 -0.30
CA THR A 436 -20.58 8.10 0.27
C THR A 436 -19.32 8.29 -0.57
N THR A 437 -19.14 9.48 -1.10
CA THR A 437 -17.91 9.89 -1.80
C THR A 437 -17.15 10.85 -0.90
N ARG A 438 -15.86 10.59 -0.68
CA ARG A 438 -14.97 11.42 0.14
C ARG A 438 -13.76 11.81 -0.68
N ILE A 439 -13.41 13.08 -0.62
CA ILE A 439 -12.18 13.64 -1.19
C ILE A 439 -11.45 14.29 -0.02
N HIS A 440 -10.21 13.89 0.22
CA HIS A 440 -9.38 14.48 1.25
C HIS A 440 -8.08 14.98 0.62
N SER A 441 -7.72 16.23 0.92
CA SER A 441 -6.45 16.81 0.53
C SER A 441 -5.78 17.43 1.74
N ASN A 442 -4.48 17.18 1.87
CA ASN A 442 -3.67 17.74 2.93
C ASN A 442 -2.35 18.26 2.33
N VAL A 443 -2.09 19.55 2.54
CA VAL A 443 -0.88 20.23 2.04
C VAL A 443 -0.20 20.86 3.24
N ILE A 444 0.98 20.35 3.59
CA ILE A 444 1.74 20.78 4.75
C ILE A 444 3.10 21.32 4.29
N PRO A 445 3.41 22.60 4.55
CA PRO A 445 4.76 23.11 4.43
C PRO A 445 5.67 22.37 5.42
N MET A 446 6.77 21.77 4.95
CA MET A 446 7.74 21.19 5.88
C MET A 446 8.52 22.32 6.56
N PRO A 447 8.71 22.26 7.89
CA PRO A 447 9.62 23.19 8.54
C PRO A 447 11.01 23.04 7.91
N PRO A 448 11.79 24.13 7.79
CA PRO A 448 13.16 24.04 7.32
C PRO A 448 13.92 23.01 8.16
N LEU A 449 14.69 22.14 7.50
CA LEU A 449 15.65 21.27 8.16
C LEU A 449 16.51 22.15 9.08
N ASN A 450 16.27 22.08 10.39
CA ASN A 450 17.12 22.77 11.35
C ASN A 450 18.54 22.24 11.11
N PRO A 451 19.54 23.12 10.92
CA PRO A 451 20.93 22.67 10.90
C PRO A 451 21.20 21.93 12.22
N PRO A 452 22.08 20.92 12.21
CA PRO A 452 22.43 20.20 13.43
C PRO A 452 22.79 21.23 14.49
N LEU A 453 22.10 21.15 15.63
CA LEU A 453 22.38 21.97 16.81
C LEU A 453 23.89 21.86 17.08
N HIS A 454 24.65 22.88 16.72
CA HIS A 454 25.95 23.07 17.30
C HIS A 454 25.69 23.20 18.79
N GLN A 455 26.15 22.21 19.55
CA GLN A 455 26.31 22.37 20.98
C GLN A 455 27.16 23.63 21.19
N ILE A 456 26.51 24.70 21.63
CA ILE A 456 27.19 25.82 22.23
C ILE A 456 27.63 25.30 23.61
N THR A 457 28.79 24.64 23.64
CA THR A 457 29.64 24.68 24.82
C THR A 457 30.25 26.08 24.83
N ASP A 458 29.70 26.98 25.64
CA ASP A 458 30.48 28.02 26.33
C ASP A 458 29.59 28.80 27.32
N CYS A 459 30.13 28.90 28.55
CA CYS A 459 29.71 29.59 29.79
C CYS A 459 29.09 28.72 30.88
#